data_AF-A0A7J6PUG5-F1
#
_entry.id   AF-A0A7J6PUG5-F1
#
_cell.length_a   1.000
_cell.length_b   1.000
_cell.length_c   1.000
_cell.angle_alpha   90.00
_cell.angle_beta   90.00
_cell.angle_gamma   90.00
#
_symmetry.space_group_name_H-M   'P 1'
#
loop_
_entity.id
_entity.type
_entity.pdbx_description
1 polymer ?
#
loop_
_entity_poly.entity_id
_entity_poly.type
_entity_poly.pdbx_seq_one_letter_code
_entity_poly.pdbx_strand_id
1 'polypeptide(L)'
;TMASSSSSIEQLSEGQQYNPVVNSKKDSDAIITRDGNPSIIINVPSSKSSAMETREAMDNYKNNPKRPVFDRQRAMQGSSAGAGSDFFGKYQKHRTIELERLRKMDEDWDKMQKDLEYHPKRKERIEKDIEESEKRRAKRMEQKQNTERIGRECLLRRNRADSAKE
;
A
#
# COMPACT_ATOMS: atom_id res chain seq x y z
N THR A 1 -44.06 -35.42 36.43
CA THR A 1 -43.92 -36.88 36.63
C THR A 1 -44.60 -37.60 35.47
N MET A 2 -44.05 -38.76 35.06
CA MET A 2 -44.28 -39.54 33.82
C MET A 2 -43.35 -39.11 32.66
N ALA A 3 -42.13 -39.65 32.49
CA ALA A 3 -41.68 -41.02 32.19
C ALA A 3 -42.01 -41.45 30.74
N SER A 4 -41.04 -41.48 29.81
CA SER A 4 -40.09 -42.58 29.52
C SER A 4 -40.61 -43.53 28.43
N SER A 5 -40.05 -43.45 27.22
CA SER A 5 -39.90 -44.63 26.35
C SER A 5 -38.73 -44.44 25.39
N SER A 6 -37.72 -45.26 25.64
CA SER A 6 -36.42 -45.35 24.96
C SER A 6 -36.48 -46.38 23.82
N SER A 7 -35.79 -46.12 22.70
CA SER A 7 -35.19 -47.14 21.83
C SER A 7 -34.00 -46.50 21.10
N SER A 8 -32.77 -46.66 21.59
CA SER A 8 -31.77 -47.68 21.18
C SER A 8 -31.55 -47.68 19.65
N ILE A 9 -30.53 -46.98 19.17
CA ILE A 9 -29.17 -47.46 18.82
C ILE A 9 -29.13 -48.12 17.44
N GLU A 10 -28.56 -47.40 16.46
CA GLU A 10 -27.62 -47.96 15.48
C GLU A 10 -26.47 -46.95 15.28
N GLN A 11 -25.26 -47.37 15.67
CA GLN A 11 -23.96 -46.89 15.16
C GLN A 11 -23.65 -47.80 13.95
N LEU A 12 -22.98 -47.48 12.83
CA LEU A 12 -21.79 -46.69 12.48
C LEU A 12 -21.80 -46.54 10.94
N SER A 13 -21.22 -45.46 10.37
CA SER A 13 -20.18 -45.59 9.35
C SER A 13 -19.54 -44.23 9.03
N GLU A 14 -18.22 -44.27 9.01
CA GLU A 14 -17.28 -43.17 8.84
C GLU A 14 -17.35 -42.50 7.46
N GLY A 15 -16.97 -41.21 7.45
CA GLY A 15 -16.30 -40.60 6.31
C GLY A 15 -17.22 -40.07 5.21
N GLN A 16 -17.28 -38.75 5.09
CA GLN A 16 -16.79 -38.00 3.92
C GLN A 16 -17.10 -36.52 4.18
N GLN A 17 -16.06 -35.74 4.46
CA GLN A 17 -16.15 -34.28 4.54
C GLN A 17 -16.52 -33.74 3.16
N TYR A 18 -17.65 -33.04 3.07
CA TYR A 18 -18.05 -32.32 1.87
C TYR A 18 -17.19 -31.06 1.73
N ASN A 19 -16.15 -31.14 0.89
CA ASN A 19 -15.36 -29.98 0.48
C ASN A 19 -15.98 -29.37 -0.79
N PRO A 20 -16.37 -28.08 -0.81
CA PRO A 20 -16.88 -27.45 -2.01
C PRO A 20 -15.76 -27.29 -3.05
N VAL A 21 -16.00 -27.84 -4.24
CA VAL A 21 -15.14 -27.74 -5.43
C VAL A 21 -15.00 -26.26 -5.82
N VAL A 22 -13.81 -25.70 -5.57
CA VAL A 22 -13.45 -24.37 -6.08
C VAL A 22 -12.96 -24.54 -7.51
N ASN A 23 -13.84 -24.25 -8.46
CA ASN A 23 -13.46 -24.08 -9.86
C ASN A 23 -12.53 -22.88 -10.00
N SER A 24 -11.26 -23.11 -10.35
CA SER A 24 -10.43 -22.09 -10.98
C SER A 24 -9.65 -22.71 -12.13
N LYS A 25 -10.30 -22.82 -13.28
CA LYS A 25 -9.58 -22.82 -14.55
C LYS A 25 -9.03 -21.41 -14.76
N LYS A 26 -7.72 -21.26 -14.61
CA LYS A 26 -6.96 -20.25 -15.34
C LYS A 26 -5.91 -21.03 -16.10
N ASP A 27 -6.31 -21.48 -17.29
CA ASP A 27 -5.39 -21.98 -18.29
C ASP A 27 -4.46 -20.80 -18.61
N SER A 28 -3.21 -20.88 -18.14
CA SER A 28 -2.17 -19.93 -18.52
C SER A 28 -1.62 -20.39 -19.86
N ASP A 29 -1.91 -19.64 -20.93
CA ASP A 29 -1.37 -19.86 -22.27
C ASP A 29 0.17 -19.90 -22.21
N ALA A 30 0.74 -21.09 -22.36
CA ALA A 30 2.18 -21.29 -22.41
C ALA A 30 2.68 -21.00 -23.83
N ILE A 31 3.42 -19.91 -24.02
CA ILE A 31 4.19 -19.69 -25.25
C ILE A 31 5.44 -20.56 -25.18
N ILE A 32 5.46 -21.64 -25.96
CA ILE A 32 6.59 -22.56 -26.07
C ILE A 32 7.76 -21.80 -26.74
N THR A 33 8.84 -21.58 -25.99
CA THR A 33 10.11 -21.11 -26.57
C THR A 33 10.87 -22.32 -27.13
N ARG A 34 11.73 -22.12 -28.14
CA ARG A 34 12.45 -23.17 -28.89
C ARG A 34 13.24 -24.18 -28.02
N ASP A 35 13.55 -23.85 -26.77
CA ASP A 35 14.40 -24.65 -25.89
C ASP A 35 13.62 -25.58 -24.94
N GLY A 36 12.31 -25.75 -25.12
CA GLY A 36 11.51 -26.77 -24.42
C GLY A 36 11.33 -26.56 -22.91
N ASN A 37 11.89 -25.50 -22.33
CA ASN A 37 11.70 -25.16 -20.92
C ASN A 37 10.49 -24.25 -20.73
N PRO A 38 9.50 -24.59 -19.88
CA PRO A 38 8.39 -23.70 -19.60
C PRO A 38 8.89 -22.49 -18.79
N SER A 39 8.93 -21.32 -19.42
CA SER A 39 9.17 -20.05 -18.74
C SER A 39 7.94 -19.70 -17.90
N ILE A 40 8.06 -19.83 -16.57
CA ILE A 40 7.05 -19.36 -15.63
C ILE A 40 6.99 -17.83 -15.75
N ILE A 41 5.92 -17.30 -16.34
CA ILE A 41 5.63 -15.87 -16.29
C ILE A 41 5.22 -15.55 -14.85
N ILE A 42 6.19 -15.11 -14.03
CA ILE A 42 5.89 -14.58 -12.70
C ILE A 42 5.25 -13.21 -12.90
N ASN A 43 3.95 -13.13 -12.66
CA ASN A 43 3.21 -11.87 -12.66
C ASN A 43 3.65 -11.05 -11.42
N VAL A 44 4.77 -10.32 -11.55
CA VAL A 44 5.23 -9.39 -10.51
C VAL A 44 4.37 -8.14 -10.63
N PRO A 45 3.50 -7.82 -9.65
CA PRO A 45 2.73 -6.60 -9.71
C PRO A 45 3.70 -5.42 -9.72
N SER A 46 3.55 -4.55 -10.73
CA SER A 46 4.40 -3.37 -11.00
C SER A 46 4.66 -2.51 -9.76
N SER A 47 3.75 -2.55 -8.77
CA SER A 47 4.02 -2.17 -7.40
C SER A 47 3.02 -2.87 -6.47
N LYS A 48 3.37 -3.04 -5.18
CA LYS A 48 2.36 -3.40 -4.17
C LYS A 48 1.20 -2.40 -4.17
N SER A 49 1.48 -1.13 -4.48
CA SER A 49 0.46 -0.10 -4.63
C SER A 49 -0.45 -0.34 -5.83
N SER A 50 -0.03 -0.89 -6.97
CA SER A 50 -0.96 -1.11 -8.10
C SER A 50 -1.87 -2.33 -7.91
N ALA A 51 -1.36 -3.38 -7.28
CA ALA A 51 -2.15 -4.56 -6.92
C ALA A 51 -3.04 -4.35 -5.69
N MET A 52 -2.58 -3.57 -4.69
CA MET A 52 -3.43 -3.10 -3.60
C MET A 52 -4.39 -2.03 -4.10
N GLU A 53 -4.01 -1.05 -4.91
CA GLU A 53 -4.94 -0.05 -5.46
C GLU A 53 -6.05 -0.73 -6.25
N THR A 54 -5.77 -1.76 -7.04
CA THR A 54 -6.85 -2.47 -7.76
C THR A 54 -7.73 -3.30 -6.83
N ARG A 55 -7.18 -3.95 -5.80
CA ARG A 55 -7.96 -4.70 -4.80
C ARG A 55 -8.70 -3.80 -3.82
N GLU A 56 -8.03 -2.85 -3.20
CA GLU A 56 -8.57 -1.80 -2.35
C GLU A 56 -9.52 -0.88 -3.11
N ALA A 57 -9.29 -0.53 -4.37
CA ALA A 57 -10.29 0.19 -5.16
C ALA A 57 -11.48 -0.69 -5.49
N MET A 58 -11.31 -2.01 -5.70
CA MET A 58 -12.43 -2.94 -5.83
C MET A 58 -13.18 -3.11 -4.51
N ASP A 59 -12.50 -3.18 -3.37
CA ASP A 59 -13.10 -3.33 -2.06
C ASP A 59 -13.75 -2.00 -1.62
N ASN A 60 -13.16 -0.86 -1.94
CA ASN A 60 -13.74 0.47 -1.76
C ASN A 60 -14.90 0.71 -2.74
N TYR A 61 -14.88 0.16 -3.96
CA TYR A 61 -16.04 0.18 -4.86
C TYR A 61 -17.16 -0.76 -4.39
N LYS A 62 -16.83 -1.88 -3.74
CA LYS A 62 -17.80 -2.80 -3.14
C LYS A 62 -18.38 -2.25 -1.82
N ASN A 63 -17.55 -1.61 -1.00
CA ASN A 63 -17.92 -1.11 0.34
C ASN A 63 -18.45 0.32 0.30
N ASN A 64 -18.00 1.12 -0.66
CA ASN A 64 -18.40 2.50 -0.89
C ASN A 64 -18.48 2.78 -2.41
N PRO A 65 -19.38 2.09 -3.14
CA PRO A 65 -19.63 2.45 -4.53
C PRO A 65 -19.94 3.94 -4.51
N LYS A 66 -19.20 4.77 -5.27
CA LYS A 66 -19.53 6.19 -5.45
C LYS A 66 -20.99 6.20 -5.84
N ARG A 67 -21.88 6.49 -4.88
CA ARG A 67 -23.31 6.31 -5.07
C ARG A 67 -23.61 7.20 -6.26
N PRO A 68 -24.13 6.65 -7.38
CA PRO A 68 -24.45 7.49 -8.51
C PRO A 68 -25.40 8.54 -7.99
N VAL A 69 -24.97 9.80 -8.03
CA VAL A 69 -25.84 10.92 -7.71
C VAL A 69 -26.86 10.92 -8.85
N PHE A 70 -28.05 10.44 -8.56
CA PHE A 70 -29.13 10.46 -9.54
C PHE A 70 -29.57 11.91 -9.71
N ASP A 71 -29.42 12.47 -10.91
CA ASP A 71 -29.86 13.83 -11.24
C ASP A 71 -31.35 14.06 -10.97
N ARG A 72 -32.15 13.00 -10.98
CA ARG A 72 -33.58 13.05 -10.66
C ARG A 72 -33.94 11.97 -9.64
N GLN A 73 -34.37 12.41 -8.46
CA GLN A 73 -35.00 11.52 -7.48
C GLN A 73 -36.43 11.17 -7.95
N ARG A 74 -36.65 9.89 -8.30
CA ARG A 74 -37.94 9.42 -8.85
C ARG A 74 -39.05 9.26 -7.80
N ALA A 75 -38.73 9.28 -6.50
CA ALA A 75 -39.65 8.92 -5.42
C ALA A 75 -39.97 10.09 -4.46
N MET A 76 -40.06 11.32 -4.97
CA MET A 76 -40.38 12.49 -4.17
C MET A 76 -41.91 12.60 -4.02
N GLN A 77 -42.41 12.38 -2.81
CA GLN A 77 -43.81 12.66 -2.47
C GLN A 77 -44.02 14.19 -2.39
N GLY A 78 -45.24 14.66 -2.64
CA GLY A 78 -45.54 16.10 -2.66
C GLY A 78 -45.20 16.80 -1.35
N SER A 79 -44.88 18.11 -1.40
CA SER A 79 -44.38 18.88 -0.25
C SER A 79 -45.36 19.01 0.93
N SER A 80 -46.65 18.73 0.70
CA SER A 80 -47.72 18.73 1.73
C SER A 80 -48.17 17.31 2.12
N ALA A 81 -47.56 16.26 1.54
CA ALA A 81 -47.87 14.90 1.92
C ALA A 81 -47.37 14.62 3.34
N GLY A 82 -48.18 13.93 4.16
CA GLY A 82 -47.79 13.51 5.50
C GLY A 82 -46.62 12.52 5.49
N ALA A 83 -46.02 12.29 6.67
CA ALA A 83 -44.93 11.32 6.81
C ALA A 83 -45.44 9.89 6.59
N GLY A 84 -44.95 9.24 5.52
CA GLY A 84 -45.16 7.81 5.30
C GLY A 84 -44.34 6.95 6.26
N SER A 85 -44.70 5.67 6.40
CA SER A 85 -44.04 4.72 7.30
C SER A 85 -42.53 4.53 7.05
N ASP A 86 -42.08 4.72 5.81
CA ASP A 86 -40.66 4.57 5.41
C ASP A 86 -39.84 5.88 5.56
N PHE A 87 -40.44 6.97 6.04
CA PHE A 87 -39.74 8.26 6.18
C PHE A 87 -38.55 8.15 7.14
N PHE A 88 -38.73 7.47 8.27
CA PHE A 88 -37.70 7.37 9.30
C PHE A 88 -36.47 6.58 8.82
N GLY A 89 -36.70 5.46 8.11
CA GLY A 89 -35.61 4.66 7.53
C GLY A 89 -34.82 5.42 6.47
N LYS A 90 -35.49 6.22 5.62
CA LYS A 90 -34.83 7.10 4.66
C LYS A 90 -34.01 8.19 5.35
N TYR A 91 -34.57 8.86 6.35
CA TYR A 91 -33.88 9.90 7.11
C TYR A 91 -32.60 9.36 7.76
N GLN A 92 -32.67 8.21 8.43
CA GLN A 92 -31.49 7.59 9.04
C GLN A 92 -30.40 7.30 7.99
N LYS A 93 -30.77 6.71 6.85
CA LYS A 93 -29.81 6.43 5.76
C LYS A 93 -29.14 7.71 5.26
N HIS A 94 -29.93 8.76 4.99
CA HIS A 94 -29.39 10.05 4.54
C HIS A 94 -28.48 10.70 5.59
N ARG A 95 -28.87 10.67 6.87
CA ARG A 95 -28.06 11.19 7.98
C ARG A 95 -26.73 10.45 8.10
N THR A 96 -26.74 9.11 8.03
CA THR A 96 -25.51 8.31 8.12
C THR A 96 -24.57 8.62 6.95
N ILE A 97 -25.10 8.70 5.72
CA ILE A 97 -24.31 9.04 4.54
C ILE A 97 -23.67 10.44 4.69
N GLU A 98 -24.43 11.41 5.17
CA GLU A 98 -23.93 12.77 5.31
C GLU A 98 -22.87 12.89 6.41
N LEU A 99 -23.06 12.21 7.55
CA LEU A 99 -22.05 12.17 8.60
C LEU A 99 -20.77 11.47 8.15
N GLU A 100 -20.89 10.37 7.39
CA GLU A 100 -19.74 9.69 6.80
C GLU A 100 -19.00 10.61 5.81
N ARG A 101 -19.74 11.37 4.99
CA ARG A 101 -19.17 12.35 4.06
C ARG A 101 -18.39 13.44 4.79
N LEU A 102 -18.97 14.01 5.85
CA LEU A 102 -18.32 15.05 6.68
C LEU A 102 -17.05 14.50 7.33
N ARG A 103 -17.15 13.33 7.95
CA ARG A 103 -16.00 12.66 8.59
C ARG A 103 -14.86 12.43 7.60
N LYS A 104 -15.15 11.95 6.39
CA LYS A 104 -14.12 11.73 5.37
C LYS A 104 -13.45 13.04 4.93
N MET A 105 -14.24 14.10 4.78
CA MET A 105 -13.71 15.43 4.43
C MET A 105 -12.76 15.95 5.51
N ASP A 106 -13.10 15.77 6.79
CA ASP A 106 -12.26 16.15 7.91
C ASP A 106 -10.96 15.30 7.96
N GLU A 107 -11.06 13.99 7.75
CA GLU A 107 -9.91 13.08 7.69
C GLU A 107 -8.94 13.44 6.54
N ASP A 108 -9.47 13.74 5.34
CA ASP A 108 -8.69 14.16 4.18
C ASP A 108 -7.99 15.50 4.44
N TRP A 109 -8.68 16.45 5.09
CA TRP A 109 -8.12 17.74 5.47
C TRP A 109 -6.97 17.57 6.49
N ASP A 110 -7.19 16.80 7.55
CA ASP A 110 -6.18 16.54 8.57
C ASP A 110 -4.93 15.87 7.99
N LYS A 111 -5.13 14.93 7.05
CA LYS A 111 -4.03 14.28 6.33
C LYS A 111 -3.25 15.30 5.51
N MET A 112 -3.93 16.14 4.74
CA MET A 112 -3.29 17.18 3.94
C MET A 112 -2.47 18.15 4.79
N GLN A 113 -3.00 18.58 5.94
CA GLN A 113 -2.28 19.45 6.88
C GLN A 113 -1.03 18.77 7.45
N LYS A 114 -1.14 17.50 7.87
CA LYS A 114 0.00 16.72 8.36
C LYS A 114 1.09 16.57 7.29
N ASP A 115 0.71 16.28 6.06
CA ASP A 115 1.64 16.15 4.93
C ASP A 115 2.31 17.49 4.61
N LEU A 116 1.53 18.58 4.59
CA LEU A 116 2.02 19.94 4.36
C LEU A 116 3.06 20.37 5.40
N GLU A 117 2.89 19.98 6.66
CA GLU A 117 3.89 20.23 7.71
C GLU A 117 5.10 19.29 7.65
N TYR A 118 4.86 18.02 7.30
CA TYR A 118 5.88 16.99 7.34
C TYR A 118 6.92 17.16 6.23
N HIS A 119 6.49 17.44 5.01
CA HIS A 119 7.37 17.60 3.86
C HIS A 119 8.46 18.68 4.02
N PRO A 120 8.15 19.92 4.43
CA PRO A 120 9.17 20.96 4.63
C PRO A 120 10.08 20.62 5.81
N LYS A 121 9.53 20.19 6.96
CA LYS A 121 10.32 19.77 8.13
C LYS A 121 11.30 18.65 7.78
N ARG A 122 10.86 17.69 6.96
CA ARG A 122 11.71 16.60 6.46
C ARG A 122 12.78 17.12 5.50
N LYS A 123 12.42 18.00 4.58
CA LYS A 123 13.35 18.60 3.60
C LYS A 123 14.47 19.35 4.32
N GLU A 124 14.12 20.18 5.31
CA GLU A 124 15.09 20.93 6.11
C GLU A 124 16.07 20.03 6.87
N ARG A 125 15.60 18.90 7.43
CA ARG A 125 16.47 17.91 8.09
C ARG A 125 17.45 17.28 7.11
N ILE A 126 16.95 16.88 5.94
CA ILE A 126 17.77 16.28 4.88
C ILE A 126 18.82 17.29 4.39
N GLU A 127 18.43 18.55 4.17
CA GLU A 127 19.36 19.62 3.75
C GLU A 127 20.46 19.84 4.79
N LYS A 128 20.12 19.89 6.08
CA LYS A 128 21.11 19.99 7.17
C LYS A 128 22.07 18.80 7.22
N ASP A 129 21.55 17.58 7.11
CA ASP A 129 22.36 16.36 7.12
C ASP A 129 23.31 16.30 5.91
N ILE A 130 22.85 16.77 4.75
CA ILE A 130 23.67 16.90 3.53
C ILE A 130 24.77 17.94 3.75
N GLU A 131 24.44 19.14 4.22
CA GLU A 131 25.43 20.20 4.47
C GLU A 131 26.52 19.74 5.45
N GLU A 132 26.14 19.07 6.54
CA GLU A 132 27.10 18.51 7.49
C GLU A 132 27.97 17.42 6.84
N SER A 133 27.36 16.54 6.06
CA SER A 133 28.06 15.47 5.35
C SER A 133 29.05 16.01 4.32
N GLU A 134 28.67 17.07 3.59
CA GLU A 134 29.49 17.77 2.62
C GLU A 134 30.67 18.48 3.28
N LYS A 135 30.44 19.22 4.37
CA LYS A 135 31.52 19.85 5.17
C LYS A 135 32.53 18.81 5.66
N ARG A 136 32.05 17.68 6.19
CA ARG A 136 32.93 16.57 6.65
C ARG A 136 33.63 15.87 5.49
N ARG A 137 33.00 15.78 4.32
CA ARG A 137 33.60 15.20 3.11
C ARG A 137 34.68 16.12 2.54
N ALA A 138 34.45 17.42 2.49
CA ALA A 138 35.43 18.42 2.06
C ALA A 138 36.70 18.35 2.91
N LYS A 139 36.56 18.36 4.25
CA LYS A 139 37.70 18.21 5.18
C LYS A 139 38.48 16.92 4.95
N ARG A 140 37.80 15.79 4.74
CA ARG A 140 38.45 14.50 4.44
C ARG A 140 39.18 14.52 3.10
N MET A 141 38.61 15.17 2.08
CA MET A 141 39.26 15.31 0.77
C MET A 141 40.49 16.20 0.83
N GLU A 142 40.45 17.31 1.55
CA GLU A 142 41.61 18.18 1.78
C GLU A 142 42.73 17.45 2.52
N GLN A 143 42.40 16.71 3.58
CA GLN A 143 43.38 15.89 4.31
C GLN A 143 44.00 14.82 3.41
N LYS A 144 43.17 14.11 2.63
CA LYS A 144 43.64 13.10 1.68
C LYS A 144 44.59 13.73 0.65
N GLN A 145 44.21 14.84 0.03
CA GLN A 145 45.06 15.57 -0.91
C GLN A 145 46.39 16.01 -0.29
N ASN A 146 46.37 16.50 0.95
CA ASN A 146 47.59 16.89 1.67
C ASN A 146 48.49 15.68 1.95
N THR A 147 47.94 14.56 2.43
CA THR A 147 48.70 13.32 2.66
C THR A 147 49.29 12.76 1.37
N GLU A 148 48.54 12.77 0.26
CA GLU A 148 49.03 12.34 -1.05
C GLU A 148 50.11 13.30 -1.59
N ARG A 149 49.99 14.60 -1.32
CA ARG A 149 51.01 15.59 -1.69
C ARG A 149 52.30 15.35 -0.92
N ILE A 150 52.23 15.20 0.41
CA ILE A 150 53.38 14.91 1.27
C ILE A 150 54.02 13.58 0.87
N GLY A 151 53.21 12.53 0.65
CA GLY A 151 53.71 11.23 0.19
C GLY A 151 54.43 11.31 -1.15
N ARG A 152 53.87 12.05 -2.12
CA ARG A 152 54.54 12.33 -3.41
C ARG A 152 55.83 13.12 -3.24
N GLU A 153 55.85 14.13 -2.37
CA GLU A 153 57.03 14.92 -2.10
C GLU A 153 58.15 14.07 -1.45
N CYS A 154 57.82 13.24 -0.47
CA CYS A 154 58.75 12.28 0.13
C CYS A 154 59.32 11.31 -0.91
N LEU A 155 58.48 10.82 -1.84
CA LEU A 155 58.91 9.93 -2.91
C LEU A 155 59.88 10.64 -3.87
N LEU A 156 59.58 11.88 -4.27
CA LEU A 156 60.44 12.70 -5.11
C LEU A 156 61.79 12.99 -4.44
N ARG A 157 61.78 13.31 -3.14
CA ARG A 157 63.01 13.52 -2.36
C ARG A 157 63.87 12.26 -2.28
N ARG A 158 63.25 11.09 -2.09
CA ARG A 158 63.95 9.79 -2.10
C ARG A 158 64.62 9.54 -3.45
N ASN A 159 63.86 9.63 -4.55
CA ASN A 159 64.38 9.41 -5.90
C ASN A 159 65.56 10.34 -6.23
N ARG A 160 65.50 11.61 -5.81
CA ARG A 160 66.61 12.57 -6.01
C ARG A 160 67.87 12.22 -5.21
N ALA A 161 67.71 11.66 -4.01
CA ALA A 161 68.83 11.22 -3.19
C ALA A 161 69.49 9.94 -3.75
N ASP A 162 68.70 9.04 -4.34
CA ASP A 162 69.20 7.83 -4.98
C ASP A 162 69.97 8.15 -6.27
N SER A 163 69.47 9.07 -7.09
CA SER A 163 70.17 9.52 -8.33
C SER A 163 71.48 10.29 -8.08
N ALA A 164 71.74 10.76 -6.86
CA ALA A 164 72.98 11.48 -6.53
C ALA A 164 74.10 10.54 -6.05
N LYS A 165 73.82 9.24 -5.92
CA LYS A 165 74.77 8.21 -5.48
C LYS A 165 75.30 7.35 -6.64
N GLU A 166 74.66 7.41 -7.80
CA GLU A 166 75.17 6.89 -9.08
C GLU A 166 76.10 7.90 -9.75
#